data_AF-A0A7S2BDW0-F1
#
_entry.id   AF-A0A7S2BDW0-F1
#
_cell.length_a   1.000
_cell.length_b   1.000
_cell.length_c   1.000
_cell.angle_alpha   90.00
_cell.angle_beta   90.00
_cell.angle_gamma   90.00
#
_symmetry.space_group_name_H-M   'P 1'
#
loop_
_entity.id
_entity.type
_entity.pdbx_description
1 polymer ?
#
loop_
_entity_poly.entity_id
_entity_poly.type
_entity_poly.pdbx_seq_one_letter_code
_entity_poly.pdbx_strand_id
1 'polypeptide(L)'
;YTYTYTYTDTYTYTYTSLSVAPPAEAELASFSSGNIRVCKAGWFSPLKGLDEIIHNLFPTSHRAYWPLWFLGRYSQGTAHIDLGPHVFNCYFMRKGSKDVLLAPPEVARNVELTPGLDGMYVAGSADEDRQYAKQLPYYYRFDLPPQSLLCFNNTTTLHQFRNIVGDDGSLPQALSIRIKHTSCCDPRVWRQMTFPWRAIQPWWRFAGVFVSFSLSNNAEDREAKYI
;
A
#
# COMPACT_ATOMS: atom_id res chain seq x y z
N TYR A 1 9.98 29.57 -13.12
CA TYR A 1 11.12 28.65 -13.22
C TYR A 1 10.58 27.25 -13.42
N THR A 2 10.90 26.62 -14.55
CA THR A 2 10.46 25.26 -14.88
C THR A 2 11.65 24.34 -14.67
N TYR A 3 11.56 23.44 -13.71
CA TYR A 3 12.55 22.37 -13.53
C TYR A 3 11.97 21.10 -14.14
N THR A 4 12.53 20.69 -15.27
CA THR A 4 12.31 19.35 -15.83
C THR A 4 13.42 18.46 -15.31
N TYR A 5 13.12 17.59 -14.35
CA TYR A 5 14.02 16.51 -13.98
C TYR A 5 13.55 15.23 -14.67
N THR A 6 14.25 14.83 -15.73
CA THR A 6 14.11 13.50 -16.32
C THR A 6 15.32 12.68 -15.89
N TYR A 7 15.14 11.84 -14.88
CA TYR A 7 16.08 10.77 -14.57
C TYR A 7 15.38 9.45 -14.91
N THR A 8 15.74 8.85 -16.05
CA THR A 8 15.21 7.55 -16.47
C THR A 8 16.36 6.64 -16.80
N ASP A 9 16.94 6.03 -15.77
CA ASP A 9 17.51 4.70 -15.94
C ASP A 9 16.32 3.72 -15.97
N THR A 10 15.78 3.49 -17.17
CA THR A 10 14.71 2.50 -17.36
C THR A 10 15.34 1.12 -17.47
N TYR A 11 15.24 0.33 -16.40
CA TYR A 11 15.56 -1.09 -16.45
C TYR A 11 14.31 -1.88 -16.86
N THR A 12 14.29 -2.37 -18.08
CA THR A 12 13.20 -3.23 -18.56
C THR A 12 13.53 -4.68 -18.29
N TYR A 13 12.74 -5.32 -17.42
CA TYR A 13 12.77 -6.76 -17.21
C TYR A 13 11.51 -7.37 -17.81
N THR A 14 11.68 -8.32 -18.73
CA THR A 14 10.55 -9.03 -19.35
C THR A 14 10.25 -10.30 -18.55
N TYR A 15 9.06 -10.36 -17.96
CA TYR A 15 8.54 -11.54 -17.29
C TYR A 15 7.29 -12.04 -18.01
N THR A 16 7.06 -13.36 -18.04
CA THR A 16 5.75 -13.92 -18.41
C THR A 16 4.72 -13.48 -17.37
N SER A 17 3.45 -13.31 -17.77
CA SER A 17 2.36 -12.94 -16.87
C SER A 17 2.38 -13.78 -15.58
N LEU A 18 2.39 -13.12 -14.43
CA LEU A 18 2.47 -13.79 -13.14
C LEU A 18 1.13 -14.42 -12.79
N SER A 19 1.16 -15.68 -12.35
CA SER A 19 -0.04 -16.45 -11.96
C SER A 19 -0.46 -16.25 -10.49
N VAL A 20 0.13 -15.28 -9.80
CA VAL A 20 -0.15 -14.98 -8.38
C VAL A 20 -1.61 -14.54 -8.22
N ALA A 21 -2.33 -15.15 -7.27
CA ALA A 21 -3.77 -14.97 -7.07
C ALA A 21 -4.15 -14.80 -5.59
N PRO A 22 -5.23 -14.08 -5.27
CA PRO A 22 -5.79 -14.06 -3.94
C PRO A 22 -6.27 -15.47 -3.54
N PRO A 23 -6.37 -15.76 -2.23
CA PRO A 23 -7.02 -16.99 -1.76
C PRO A 23 -8.44 -17.12 -2.32
N ALA A 24 -8.89 -18.33 -2.63
CA ALA A 24 -10.19 -18.56 -3.25
C ALA A 24 -11.34 -17.97 -2.41
N GLU A 25 -11.24 -18.10 -1.09
CA GLU A 25 -12.18 -17.55 -0.11
C GLU A 25 -12.33 -16.02 -0.17
N ALA A 26 -11.34 -15.31 -0.70
CA ALA A 26 -11.39 -13.86 -0.85
C ALA A 26 -12.40 -13.40 -1.92
N GLU A 27 -12.65 -14.27 -2.91
CA GLU A 27 -13.55 -14.01 -4.05
C GLU A 27 -14.99 -14.51 -3.84
N LEU A 28 -15.23 -15.35 -2.82
CA LEU A 28 -16.52 -16.04 -2.62
C LEU A 28 -17.65 -15.16 -2.06
N ALA A 29 -17.34 -14.09 -1.33
CA ALA A 29 -18.36 -13.22 -0.74
C ALA A 29 -18.56 -11.93 -1.55
N SER A 30 -19.82 -11.53 -1.75
CA SER A 30 -20.17 -10.25 -2.37
C SER A 30 -19.48 -9.08 -1.66
N PHE A 31 -18.93 -8.12 -2.42
CA PHE A 31 -18.28 -6.95 -1.85
C PHE A 31 -19.31 -5.89 -1.42
N SER A 32 -19.25 -5.46 -0.16
CA SER A 32 -19.96 -4.28 0.30
C SER A 32 -19.42 -3.01 -0.36
N SER A 33 -20.32 -2.12 -0.79
CA SER A 33 -19.94 -0.83 -1.36
C SER A 33 -19.19 0.03 -0.35
N GLY A 34 -18.14 0.74 -0.78
CA GLY A 34 -17.30 1.60 0.07
C GLY A 34 -16.24 0.85 0.89
N ASN A 35 -16.28 -0.48 0.90
CA ASN A 35 -15.35 -1.29 1.70
C ASN A 35 -14.21 -1.85 0.87
N ILE A 36 -13.03 -1.90 1.51
CA ILE A 36 -11.90 -2.69 1.09
C ILE A 36 -11.96 -4.05 1.77
N ARG A 37 -11.76 -5.11 1.01
CA ARG A 37 -11.48 -6.43 1.55
C ARG A 37 -9.97 -6.63 1.60
N VAL A 38 -9.45 -6.89 2.79
CA VAL A 38 -8.04 -7.18 3.02
C VAL A 38 -7.90 -8.67 3.32
N CYS A 39 -7.16 -9.38 2.49
CA CYS A 39 -6.89 -10.82 2.69
C CYS A 39 -5.40 -11.07 2.79
N LYS A 40 -4.99 -12.10 3.52
CA LYS A 40 -3.58 -12.50 3.53
C LYS A 40 -3.27 -13.44 2.38
N ALA A 41 -2.11 -13.26 1.75
CA ALA A 41 -1.48 -14.40 1.11
C ALA A 41 -0.83 -15.27 2.20
N GLY A 42 -0.69 -16.57 1.96
CA GLY A 42 -0.10 -17.49 2.94
C GLY A 42 1.25 -16.95 3.45
N TRP A 43 1.39 -16.85 4.78
CA TRP A 43 2.49 -16.13 5.44
C TRP A 43 3.88 -16.58 4.97
N PHE A 44 4.05 -17.90 4.84
CA PHE A 44 5.29 -18.54 4.40
C PHE A 44 5.16 -19.12 2.99
N SER A 45 4.02 -18.92 2.33
CA SER A 45 3.81 -19.44 0.99
C SER A 45 4.67 -18.66 -0.01
N PRO A 46 5.37 -19.34 -0.93
CA PRO A 46 6.08 -18.67 -1.98
C PRO A 46 5.09 -18.02 -2.95
N LEU A 47 5.42 -16.81 -3.40
CA LEU A 47 4.72 -16.09 -4.46
C LEU A 47 5.56 -16.22 -5.72
N LYS A 48 5.46 -17.38 -6.38
CA LYS A 48 6.31 -17.76 -7.52
C LYS A 48 6.36 -16.65 -8.58
N GLY A 49 7.55 -16.35 -9.08
CA GLY A 49 7.83 -15.25 -10.01
C GLY A 49 7.90 -13.87 -9.33
N LEU A 50 6.95 -13.52 -8.47
CA LEU A 50 6.99 -12.23 -7.77
C LEU A 50 8.11 -12.15 -6.72
N ASP A 51 8.31 -13.23 -5.97
CA ASP A 51 9.45 -13.33 -5.03
C ASP A 51 10.80 -13.22 -5.77
N GLU A 52 10.91 -13.75 -7.00
CA GLU A 52 12.13 -13.66 -7.82
C GLU A 52 12.39 -12.21 -8.28
N ILE A 53 11.36 -11.52 -8.75
CA ILE A 53 11.44 -10.09 -9.13
C ILE A 53 11.89 -9.26 -7.93
N ILE A 54 11.24 -9.46 -6.79
CA ILE A 54 11.55 -8.72 -5.56
C ILE A 54 12.97 -9.02 -5.10
N HIS A 55 13.42 -10.28 -5.16
CA HIS A 55 14.79 -10.63 -4.82
C HIS A 55 15.81 -9.95 -5.74
N ASN A 56 15.51 -9.83 -7.05
CA ASN A 56 16.39 -9.10 -7.97
C ASN A 56 16.45 -7.60 -7.68
N LEU A 57 15.33 -6.99 -7.28
CA LEU A 57 15.25 -5.57 -6.93
C LEU A 57 15.86 -5.27 -5.55
N PHE A 58 15.74 -6.21 -4.61
CA PHE A 58 16.15 -6.05 -3.22
C PHE A 58 16.94 -7.29 -2.72
N PRO A 59 18.14 -7.56 -3.27
CA PRO A 59 18.86 -8.83 -3.08
C PRO A 59 19.27 -9.12 -1.64
N THR A 60 19.47 -8.08 -0.84
CA THR A 60 19.87 -8.18 0.58
C THR A 60 18.69 -8.08 1.54
N SER A 61 17.48 -7.89 1.03
CA SER A 61 16.31 -7.66 1.87
C SER A 61 15.47 -8.91 2.03
N HIS A 62 14.82 -9.00 3.19
CA HIS A 62 13.89 -10.08 3.47
C HIS A 62 12.46 -9.61 3.25
N ARG A 63 11.67 -10.48 2.62
CA ARG A 63 10.22 -10.33 2.53
C ARG A 63 9.66 -10.09 3.93
N ALA A 64 9.01 -8.95 4.15
CA ALA A 64 8.25 -8.73 5.36
C ALA A 64 7.05 -9.67 5.35
N TYR A 65 6.75 -10.19 6.53
CA TYR A 65 5.92 -11.36 6.76
C TYR A 65 4.40 -11.18 6.49
N TRP A 66 3.99 -10.13 5.77
CA TRP A 66 2.59 -9.76 5.58
C TRP A 66 2.27 -9.40 4.13
N PRO A 67 2.20 -10.39 3.22
CA PRO A 67 1.59 -10.17 1.91
C PRO A 67 0.07 -9.96 2.07
N LEU A 68 -0.42 -8.78 1.70
CA LEU A 68 -1.82 -8.38 1.84
C LEU A 68 -2.46 -8.12 0.48
N TRP A 69 -3.50 -8.88 0.18
CA TRP A 69 -4.41 -8.64 -0.92
C TRP A 69 -5.41 -7.54 -0.57
N PHE A 70 -5.60 -6.62 -1.51
CA PHE A 70 -6.56 -5.54 -1.46
C PHE A 70 -7.57 -5.73 -2.59
N LEU A 71 -8.81 -5.95 -2.21
CA LEU A 71 -9.94 -6.29 -3.08
C LEU A 71 -11.14 -5.39 -2.72
N GLY A 72 -12.19 -5.41 -3.53
CA GLY A 72 -13.49 -4.84 -3.15
C GLY A 72 -13.92 -3.58 -3.90
N ARG A 73 -15.07 -3.03 -3.47
CA ARG A 73 -15.83 -1.96 -4.14
C ARG A 73 -15.68 -0.62 -3.42
N TYR A 74 -14.45 -0.20 -3.16
CA TYR A 74 -14.18 1.15 -2.68
C TYR A 74 -13.72 2.03 -3.85
N SER A 75 -14.06 3.32 -3.85
CA SER A 75 -13.53 4.24 -4.86
C SER A 75 -12.09 4.60 -4.57
N GLN A 76 -11.76 4.96 -3.33
CA GLN A 76 -10.40 5.31 -2.94
C GLN A 76 -10.12 5.16 -1.44
N GLY A 77 -8.83 5.12 -1.10
CA GLY A 77 -8.36 5.24 0.29
C GLY A 77 -8.02 6.68 0.68
N THR A 78 -7.82 6.90 1.96
CA THR A 78 -7.26 8.15 2.51
C THR A 78 -5.79 8.28 2.10
N ALA A 79 -5.29 9.50 1.90
CA ALA A 79 -3.86 9.72 1.67
C ALA A 79 -3.09 9.52 2.99
N HIS A 80 -2.10 8.64 3.00
CA HIS A 80 -1.39 8.26 4.22
C HIS A 80 0.09 7.91 4.02
N ILE A 81 0.80 7.84 5.14
CA ILE A 81 2.09 7.18 5.31
C ILE A 81 1.81 5.99 6.23
N ASP A 82 2.21 4.80 5.79
CA ASP A 82 1.98 3.55 6.51
C ASP A 82 2.86 3.47 7.76
N LEU A 83 2.35 2.84 8.82
CA LEU A 83 3.14 2.58 10.02
C LEU A 83 4.01 1.33 9.85
N GLY A 84 5.31 1.45 10.16
CA GLY A 84 6.21 0.31 10.21
C GLY A 84 7.68 0.71 10.35
N PRO A 85 8.54 -0.17 10.88
CA PRO A 85 9.96 0.10 10.93
C PRO A 85 10.58 -0.15 9.55
N HIS A 86 10.74 0.93 8.78
CA HIS A 86 11.48 0.99 7.51
C HIS A 86 11.04 -0.05 6.48
N VAL A 87 9.91 0.23 5.84
CA VAL A 87 9.25 -0.72 4.95
C VAL A 87 9.13 -0.15 3.54
N PHE A 88 9.74 -0.84 2.58
CA PHE A 88 9.41 -0.68 1.16
C PHE A 88 8.20 -1.53 0.83
N ASN A 89 7.29 -1.02 0.02
CA ASN A 89 6.13 -1.74 -0.47
C ASN A 89 6.31 -2.03 -1.96
N CYS A 90 6.27 -3.32 -2.29
CA CYS A 90 6.17 -3.85 -3.63
C CYS A 90 4.68 -4.14 -3.89
N TYR A 91 4.01 -3.17 -4.50
CA TYR A 91 2.57 -3.17 -4.72
C TYR A 91 2.27 -3.69 -6.14
N PHE A 92 1.87 -4.96 -6.22
CA PHE A 92 1.61 -5.67 -7.46
C PHE A 92 0.14 -5.57 -7.85
N MET A 93 -0.13 -5.15 -9.09
CA MET A 93 -1.47 -5.17 -9.67
C MET A 93 -1.70 -6.48 -10.42
N ARG A 94 -2.55 -7.37 -9.90
CA ARG A 94 -2.90 -8.61 -10.61
C ARG A 94 -3.91 -8.34 -11.74
N LYS A 95 -4.99 -7.64 -11.40
CA LYS A 95 -6.14 -7.35 -12.27
C LYS A 95 -6.64 -5.92 -12.04
N GLY A 96 -7.27 -5.34 -13.07
CA GLY A 96 -7.82 -3.99 -13.03
C GLY A 96 -6.72 -2.93 -12.92
N SER A 97 -7.08 -1.71 -12.56
CA SER A 97 -6.12 -0.61 -12.50
C SER A 97 -6.38 0.29 -11.30
N LYS A 98 -5.32 0.98 -10.87
CA LYS A 98 -5.43 2.01 -9.83
C LYS A 98 -4.76 3.29 -10.30
N ASP A 99 -5.39 4.41 -10.02
CA ASP A 99 -4.75 5.73 -10.11
C ASP A 99 -4.04 5.98 -8.78
N VAL A 100 -2.73 6.17 -8.85
CA VAL A 100 -1.87 6.30 -7.67
C VAL A 100 -1.24 7.68 -7.64
N LEU A 101 -1.28 8.30 -6.46
CA LEU A 101 -0.57 9.52 -6.15
C LEU A 101 0.52 9.22 -5.13
N LEU A 102 1.76 9.63 -5.40
CA LEU A 102 2.88 9.57 -4.47
C LEU A 102 3.49 10.96 -4.30
N ALA A 103 3.51 11.48 -3.07
CA ALA A 103 4.27 12.67 -2.73
C ALA A 103 5.56 12.27 -2.00
N PRO A 104 6.73 12.72 -2.49
CA PRO A 104 8.02 12.27 -1.96
C PRO A 104 8.27 12.82 -0.54
N PRO A 105 9.24 12.25 0.20
CA PRO A 105 9.42 12.52 1.63
C PRO A 105 9.59 14.00 1.96
N GLU A 106 10.31 14.76 1.13
CA GLU A 106 10.53 16.19 1.31
C GLU A 106 9.26 17.03 1.14
N VAL A 107 8.28 16.54 0.35
CA VAL A 107 6.93 17.14 0.27
C VAL A 107 6.08 16.68 1.44
N ALA A 108 6.04 15.36 1.68
CA ALA A 108 5.21 14.74 2.71
C ALA A 108 5.49 15.26 4.13
N ARG A 109 6.75 15.66 4.42
CA ARG A 109 7.16 16.26 5.70
C ARG A 109 6.48 17.59 6.01
N ASN A 110 6.08 18.33 4.99
CA ASN A 110 5.40 19.63 5.14
C ASN A 110 3.87 19.50 5.20
N VAL A 111 3.35 18.29 5.04
CA VAL A 111 1.91 18.01 5.15
C VAL A 111 1.55 17.70 6.60
N GLU A 112 0.49 18.31 7.09
CA GLU A 112 -0.07 17.98 8.40
C GLU A 112 -0.72 16.59 8.34
N LEU A 113 -0.28 15.70 9.24
CA LEU A 113 -0.76 14.33 9.31
C LEU A 113 -1.43 14.06 10.65
N THR A 114 -2.61 13.45 10.59
CA THR A 114 -3.34 12.94 11.74
C THR A 114 -2.88 11.51 12.06
N PRO A 115 -2.58 11.18 13.32
CA PRO A 115 -2.27 9.81 13.72
C PRO A 115 -3.48 8.89 13.54
N GLY A 116 -3.29 7.77 12.83
CA GLY A 116 -4.25 6.68 12.70
C GLY A 116 -3.78 5.39 13.37
N LEU A 117 -4.54 4.31 13.20
CA LEU A 117 -4.20 2.99 13.77
C LEU A 117 -3.10 2.27 12.97
N ASP A 118 -3.25 2.26 11.64
CA ASP A 118 -2.37 1.52 10.72
C ASP A 118 -1.35 2.46 10.00
N GLY A 119 -1.45 3.77 10.23
CA GLY A 119 -0.59 4.80 9.61
C GLY A 119 -0.84 6.21 10.13
N MET A 120 -0.28 7.20 9.43
CA MET A 120 -0.55 8.63 9.59
C MET A 120 -1.20 9.17 8.32
N TYR A 121 -2.29 9.92 8.42
CA TYR A 121 -3.11 10.28 7.25
C TYR A 121 -3.40 11.77 7.13
N VAL A 122 -3.74 12.23 5.92
CA VAL A 122 -4.20 13.60 5.66
C VAL A 122 -5.70 13.67 5.91
N ALA A 123 -6.12 14.46 6.89
CA ALA A 123 -7.53 14.62 7.21
C ALA A 123 -8.30 15.20 6.01
N GLY A 124 -9.46 14.62 5.70
CA GLY A 124 -10.30 15.06 4.57
C GLY A 124 -9.80 14.64 3.18
N SER A 125 -8.70 13.89 3.07
CA SER A 125 -8.16 13.44 1.77
C SER A 125 -8.90 12.27 1.12
N ALA A 126 -9.95 11.76 1.76
CA ALA A 126 -10.78 10.68 1.22
C ALA A 126 -11.76 11.16 0.13
N ASP A 127 -11.65 12.41 -0.34
CA ASP A 127 -12.45 12.99 -1.42
C ASP A 127 -11.97 12.58 -2.82
N GLU A 128 -12.88 12.21 -3.72
CA GLU A 128 -12.52 11.68 -5.06
C GLU A 128 -11.75 12.68 -5.94
N ASP A 129 -11.93 13.97 -5.67
CA ASP A 129 -11.26 15.08 -6.35
C ASP A 129 -9.82 15.29 -5.87
N ARG A 130 -9.42 14.63 -4.77
CA ARG A 130 -8.10 14.76 -4.13
C ARG A 130 -7.70 16.22 -3.93
N GLN A 131 -8.59 17.07 -3.41
CA GLN A 131 -8.35 18.52 -3.34
C GLN A 131 -7.09 18.86 -2.55
N TYR A 132 -6.74 18.06 -1.54
CA TYR A 132 -5.50 18.21 -0.77
C TYR A 132 -4.25 18.17 -1.66
N ALA A 133 -4.28 17.42 -2.77
CA ALA A 133 -3.15 17.30 -3.69
C ALA A 133 -2.78 18.63 -4.36
N LYS A 134 -3.75 19.55 -4.49
CA LYS A 134 -3.50 20.91 -5.03
C LYS A 134 -2.63 21.77 -4.12
N GLN A 135 -2.53 21.39 -2.84
CA GLN A 135 -1.70 22.08 -1.86
C GLN A 135 -0.27 21.53 -1.84
N LEU A 136 -0.01 20.41 -2.53
CA LEU A 136 1.31 19.83 -2.62
C LEU A 136 2.14 20.57 -3.68
N PRO A 137 3.39 20.98 -3.38
CA PRO A 137 4.25 21.62 -4.36
C PRO A 137 4.50 20.77 -5.61
N TYR A 138 4.63 19.46 -5.43
CA TYR A 138 4.71 18.47 -6.51
C TYR A 138 4.38 17.06 -5.98
N TYR A 139 3.99 16.18 -6.88
CA TYR A 139 3.75 14.76 -6.63
C TYR A 139 3.88 13.97 -7.93
N TYR A 140 4.10 12.66 -7.80
CA TYR A 140 4.01 11.72 -8.92
C TYR A 140 2.58 11.18 -9.00
N ARG A 141 2.07 11.07 -10.22
CA ARG A 141 0.79 10.41 -10.51
C ARG A 141 0.99 9.44 -11.65
N PHE A 142 0.47 8.23 -11.50
CA PHE A 142 0.55 7.22 -12.52
C PHE A 142 -0.66 6.29 -12.43
N ASP A 143 -1.09 5.83 -13.60
CA ASP A 143 -2.04 4.72 -13.70
C ASP A 143 -1.25 3.43 -13.58
N LEU A 144 -1.65 2.57 -12.65
CA LEU A 144 -1.02 1.30 -12.35
C LEU A 144 -1.84 0.18 -13.02
N PRO A 145 -1.47 -0.26 -14.24
CA PRO A 145 -2.24 -1.24 -15.02
C PRO A 145 -2.08 -2.67 -14.47
N PRO A 146 -2.83 -3.65 -14.97
CA PRO A 146 -2.60 -5.05 -14.64
C PRO A 146 -1.16 -5.47 -14.95
N GLN A 147 -0.62 -6.40 -14.14
CA GLN A 147 0.73 -6.96 -14.24
C GLN A 147 1.86 -5.95 -14.02
N SER A 148 1.58 -4.83 -13.36
CA SER A 148 2.60 -3.86 -12.95
C SER A 148 2.98 -4.02 -11.48
N LEU A 149 4.24 -3.66 -11.16
CA LEU A 149 4.77 -3.64 -9.81
C LEU A 149 5.25 -2.24 -9.46
N LEU A 150 4.58 -1.58 -8.53
CA LEU A 150 5.01 -0.32 -7.98
C LEU A 150 5.88 -0.55 -6.74
N CYS A 151 7.10 -0.02 -6.73
CA CYS A 151 7.98 -0.07 -5.57
C CYS A 151 8.15 1.33 -4.98
N PHE A 152 7.84 1.50 -3.69
CA PHE A 152 7.99 2.77 -2.99
C PHE A 152 8.19 2.56 -1.49
N ASN A 153 8.80 3.53 -0.81
CA ASN A 153 8.95 3.49 0.65
C ASN A 153 7.65 3.95 1.31
N ASN A 154 6.84 3.01 1.81
CA ASN A 154 5.52 3.35 2.36
C ASN A 154 5.61 4.13 3.69
N THR A 155 6.77 4.10 4.35
CA THR A 155 7.01 4.72 5.66
C THR A 155 7.55 6.15 5.56
N THR A 156 7.79 6.64 4.34
CA THR A 156 8.25 8.02 4.10
C THR A 156 7.47 8.76 3.02
N THR A 157 6.86 8.02 2.10
CA THR A 157 6.14 8.59 0.96
C THR A 157 4.67 8.68 1.32
N LEU A 158 4.10 9.88 1.22
CA LEU A 158 2.66 10.07 1.31
C LEU A 158 2.04 9.49 0.05
N HIS A 159 1.09 8.58 0.20
CA HIS A 159 0.53 7.84 -0.91
C HIS A 159 -0.99 7.73 -0.81
N GLN A 160 -1.63 7.71 -1.99
CA GLN A 160 -3.06 7.50 -2.11
C GLN A 160 -3.39 6.66 -3.34
N PHE A 161 -4.29 5.69 -3.16
CA PHE A 161 -4.75 4.81 -4.21
C PHE A 161 -6.25 5.03 -4.46
N ARG A 162 -6.62 5.17 -5.74
CA ARG A 162 -8.01 5.15 -6.22
C ARG A 162 -8.21 3.97 -7.16
N ASN A 163 -9.27 3.22 -6.94
CA ASN A 163 -9.68 2.15 -7.84
C ASN A 163 -10.23 2.74 -9.14
N ILE A 164 -9.78 2.18 -10.27
CA ILE A 164 -10.39 2.41 -11.56
C ILE A 164 -11.24 1.18 -11.85
N VAL A 165 -12.57 1.37 -11.87
CA VAL A 165 -13.51 0.31 -12.25
C VAL A 165 -13.49 0.21 -13.78
N GLY A 166 -13.23 -1.00 -14.30
CA GLY A 166 -13.23 -1.22 -15.75
C GLY A 166 -14.63 -1.05 -16.35
N ASP A 167 -14.69 -0.85 -17.67
CA ASP A 167 -15.96 -0.71 -18.41
C ASP A 167 -16.86 -1.94 -18.26
N ASP A 168 -16.27 -3.11 -18.00
CA ASP A 168 -16.93 -4.39 -17.73
C ASP A 168 -17.37 -4.55 -16.25
N GLY A 169 -17.20 -3.52 -15.43
CA GLY A 169 -17.44 -3.55 -13.98
C GLY A 169 -16.38 -4.30 -13.19
N SER A 170 -15.24 -4.65 -13.81
CA SER A 170 -14.16 -5.36 -13.12
C SER A 170 -13.49 -4.48 -12.06
N LEU A 171 -13.24 -5.10 -10.91
CA LEU A 171 -12.63 -4.43 -9.76
C LEU A 171 -11.13 -4.72 -9.69
N PRO A 172 -10.32 -3.74 -9.25
CA PRO A 172 -8.90 -3.94 -9.07
C PRO A 172 -8.59 -5.01 -8.03
N GLN A 173 -7.57 -5.81 -8.29
CA GLN A 173 -6.99 -6.75 -7.35
C GLN A 173 -5.50 -6.46 -7.21
N ALA A 174 -5.09 -6.09 -6.01
CA ALA A 174 -3.71 -5.72 -5.73
C ALA A 174 -3.14 -6.52 -4.57
N LEU A 175 -1.84 -6.79 -4.63
CA LEU A 175 -1.08 -7.44 -3.59
C LEU A 175 0.03 -6.51 -3.12
N SER A 176 0.01 -6.14 -1.85
CA SER A 176 1.12 -5.45 -1.20
C SER A 176 2.05 -6.45 -0.56
N ILE A 177 3.32 -6.41 -0.96
CA ILE A 177 4.40 -7.16 -0.34
C ILE A 177 5.35 -6.15 0.27
N ARG A 178 5.43 -6.19 1.59
CA ARG A 178 6.31 -5.31 2.35
C ARG A 178 7.70 -5.93 2.38
N ILE A 179 8.75 -5.13 2.27
CA ILE A 179 10.16 -5.53 2.35
C ILE A 179 10.80 -4.71 3.46
N LYS A 180 11.42 -5.39 4.43
CA LYS A 180 12.20 -4.69 5.45
C LYS A 180 13.47 -4.19 4.80
N HIS A 181 13.64 -2.88 4.73
CA HIS A 181 14.80 -2.25 4.14
C HIS A 181 15.30 -1.21 5.13
N THR A 182 16.58 -1.25 5.53
CA THR A 182 17.11 -0.47 6.67
C THR A 182 17.18 1.05 6.45
N SER A 183 16.69 1.57 5.32
CA SER A 183 16.77 2.99 5.00
C SER A 183 15.43 3.70 5.14
N CYS A 184 15.48 4.86 5.80
CA CYS A 184 14.51 5.95 5.78
C CYS A 184 13.09 5.58 6.23
N CYS A 185 12.71 6.00 7.44
CA CYS A 185 11.33 6.06 7.92
C CYS A 185 11.05 7.51 8.31
N ASP A 186 9.83 8.00 8.10
CA ASP A 186 9.47 9.36 8.49
C ASP A 186 9.64 9.48 10.02
N PRO A 187 10.40 10.48 10.53
CA PRO A 187 10.61 10.66 11.96
C PRO A 187 9.29 10.78 12.76
N ARG A 188 8.21 11.24 12.12
CA ARG A 188 6.88 11.34 12.74
C ARG A 188 6.26 9.96 12.97
N VAL A 189 6.47 9.01 12.05
CA VAL A 189 6.06 7.60 12.21
C VAL A 189 6.83 6.97 13.36
N TRP A 190 8.16 7.16 13.40
CA TRP A 190 8.98 6.73 14.54
C TRP A 190 8.48 7.28 15.88
N ARG A 191 8.13 8.57 15.91
CA ARG A 191 7.55 9.23 17.09
C ARG A 191 6.22 8.60 17.50
N GLN A 192 5.36 8.25 16.56
CA GLN A 192 4.10 7.58 16.87
C GLN A 192 4.32 6.18 17.46
N MET A 193 5.32 5.44 16.98
CA MET A 193 5.61 4.07 17.41
C MET A 193 6.36 3.96 18.75
N THR A 194 7.04 5.02 19.18
CA THR A 194 7.98 4.96 20.34
C THR A 194 7.45 5.67 21.59
N PHE A 195 6.58 6.66 21.46
CA PHE A 195 6.10 7.41 22.62
C PHE A 195 5.00 6.64 23.36
N PRO A 196 5.17 6.27 24.65
CA PRO A 196 4.31 5.29 25.32
C PRO A 196 2.81 5.56 25.22
N TRP A 197 2.37 6.81 25.40
CA TRP A 197 0.95 7.18 25.35
C TRP A 197 0.35 7.19 23.94
N ARG A 198 1.17 7.20 22.88
CA ARG A 198 0.72 7.12 21.47
C ARG A 198 0.95 5.73 20.87
N ALA A 199 1.96 5.02 21.35
CA ALA A 199 2.40 3.74 20.82
C ALA A 199 1.48 2.58 21.22
N ILE A 200 0.78 2.68 22.37
CA ILE A 200 -0.10 1.62 22.89
C ILE A 200 -1.11 1.18 21.83
N GLN A 201 -1.82 2.10 21.18
CA GLN A 201 -2.86 1.75 20.22
C GLN A 201 -2.33 1.03 18.97
N PRO A 202 -1.29 1.54 18.25
CA PRO A 202 -0.68 0.81 17.15
C PRO A 202 -0.13 -0.57 17.53
N TRP A 203 0.54 -0.69 18.69
CA TRP A 203 1.10 -1.98 19.12
C TRP A 203 0.00 -2.98 19.51
N TRP A 204 -1.07 -2.54 20.16
CA TRP A 204 -2.24 -3.40 20.43
C TRP A 204 -2.96 -3.79 19.15
N ARG A 205 -3.14 -2.86 18.19
CA ARG A 205 -3.69 -3.19 16.88
C ARG A 205 -2.82 -4.24 16.20
N PHE A 206 -1.51 -4.02 16.15
CA PHE A 206 -0.55 -4.96 15.59
C PHE A 206 -0.63 -6.35 16.25
N ALA A 207 -0.66 -6.41 17.59
CA ALA A 207 -0.77 -7.66 18.33
C ALA A 207 -2.11 -8.36 18.08
N GLY A 208 -3.23 -7.64 18.11
CA GLY A 208 -4.56 -8.20 17.84
C GLY A 208 -4.70 -8.69 16.42
N VAL A 209 -4.18 -7.93 15.45
CA VAL A 209 -4.06 -8.31 14.05
C VAL A 209 -3.22 -9.58 13.91
N PHE A 210 -2.05 -9.64 14.55
CA PHE A 210 -1.19 -10.83 14.56
C PHE A 210 -1.94 -12.05 15.11
N VAL A 211 -2.55 -11.94 16.29
CA VAL A 211 -3.28 -13.05 16.96
C VAL A 211 -4.47 -13.51 16.12
N SER A 212 -5.36 -12.59 15.72
CA SER A 212 -6.52 -12.93 14.88
C SER A 212 -6.08 -13.64 13.61
N PHE A 213 -5.01 -13.17 12.97
CA PHE A 213 -4.51 -13.77 11.74
C PHE A 213 -3.71 -15.06 11.93
N SER A 214 -3.06 -15.28 13.06
CA SER A 214 -2.43 -16.59 13.36
C SER A 214 -3.46 -17.67 13.64
N LEU A 215 -4.65 -17.28 14.09
CA LEU A 215 -5.72 -18.20 14.46
C LEU A 215 -6.73 -18.45 13.33
N SER A 216 -6.66 -17.71 12.21
CA SER A 216 -7.63 -17.82 11.12
C SER A 216 -7.14 -17.26 9.78
N ASN A 217 -7.51 -17.91 8.67
CA ASN A 217 -7.33 -17.40 7.30
C ASN A 217 -8.36 -16.28 7.01
N ASN A 218 -8.28 -15.17 7.74
CA ASN A 218 -9.29 -14.14 7.68
C ASN A 218 -9.07 -13.20 6.49
N ALA A 219 -10.09 -13.12 5.65
CA ALA A 219 -10.45 -11.90 4.93
C ALA A 219 -11.16 -10.96 5.92
N GLU A 220 -10.81 -9.68 5.92
CA GLU A 220 -11.49 -8.65 6.70
C GLU A 220 -12.02 -7.55 5.76
N ASP A 221 -13.30 -7.21 5.90
CA ASP A 221 -13.88 -6.04 5.23
C ASP A 221 -13.72 -4.81 6.14
N ARG A 222 -13.13 -3.74 5.61
CA ARG A 222 -12.89 -2.47 6.31
C ARG A 222 -13.43 -1.32 5.49
N GLU A 223 -13.89 -0.24 6.13
CA GLU A 223 -14.20 0.98 5.37
C GLU A 223 -12.89 1.57 4.83
N ALA A 224 -12.85 1.95 3.55
CA ALA A 224 -11.62 2.36 2.89
C ALA A 224 -10.97 3.63 3.48
N LYS A 225 -11.72 4.42 4.24
CA LYS A 225 -11.20 5.59 4.97
C LYS A 225 -10.34 5.23 6.19
N TYR A 226 -10.38 3.99 6.66
CA TYR A 226 -9.62 3.49 7.82
C TYR A 226 -8.33 2.76 7.43
N ILE A 227 -7.91 2.90 6.16
CA ILE A 227 -6.57 2.53 5.70
C ILE A 227 -5.65 3.72 5.96
#